data_AF-A0AAW8FUP5-F1
#
_entry.id   AF-A0AAW8FUP5-F1
#
_cell.length_a   1.000
_cell.length_b   1.000
_cell.length_c   1.000
_cell.angle_alpha   90.00
_cell.angle_beta   90.00
_cell.angle_gamma   90.00
#
_symmetry.space_group_name_H-M   'P 1'
#
loop_
_entity.id
_entity.type
_entity.pdbx_description
1 polymer ?
#
loop_
_entity_poly.entity_id
_entity_poly.type
_entity_poly.pdbx_seq_one_letter_code
_entity_poly.pdbx_strand_id
1 'polypeptide(L)'
;MRRPIQLSDARPEDYDAVYFPGGHGPMEDLWTDSDAGRLLTAALASGKPLAVVCHAPAALLATRVRGVSPFAGYRVTAFTNDEEDAVGLASKARWLLEDELKELGVEFTRGEMWKPYTVVDRNLYTGQNPASAAALATQLLKVL
;
A
#
# COMPACT_ATOMS: atom_id res chain seq x y z
N MET A 1 -18.89 -1.14 9.26
CA MET A 1 -19.06 -2.60 9.08
C MET A 1 -19.31 -3.24 10.44
N ARG A 2 -20.28 -4.15 10.59
CA ARG A 2 -20.58 -4.78 11.90
C ARG A 2 -19.96 -6.17 12.10
N ARG A 3 -19.45 -6.81 11.03
CA ARG A 3 -18.78 -8.13 11.06
C ARG A 3 -17.76 -8.25 9.90
N PRO A 4 -16.51 -7.77 10.05
CA PRO A 4 -15.48 -8.03 9.05
C PRO A 4 -15.14 -9.54 9.01
N ILE A 5 -14.75 -10.04 7.84
CA ILE A 5 -14.12 -11.35 7.73
C ILE A 5 -12.65 -11.27 8.16
N GLN A 6 -12.04 -12.40 8.49
CA GLN A 6 -10.60 -12.47 8.70
C GLN A 6 -9.87 -12.41 7.36
N LEU A 7 -8.64 -11.89 7.34
CA LEU A 7 -7.82 -11.86 6.13
C LEU A 7 -7.49 -13.29 5.65
N SER A 8 -7.28 -14.23 6.57
CA SER A 8 -7.09 -15.66 6.31
C SER A 8 -8.23 -16.28 5.47
N ASP A 9 -9.46 -15.84 5.71
CA ASP A 9 -10.66 -16.34 5.02
C ASP A 9 -10.89 -15.66 3.65
N ALA A 10 -10.21 -14.55 3.38
CA ALA A 10 -10.38 -13.80 2.14
C ALA A 10 -9.66 -14.48 0.96
N ARG A 11 -10.39 -14.56 -0.16
CA ARG A 11 -9.96 -15.16 -1.43
C ARG A 11 -9.96 -14.10 -2.54
N PRO A 12 -8.79 -13.64 -3.04
CA PRO A 12 -8.72 -12.59 -4.07
C PRO A 12 -9.50 -12.91 -5.36
N GLU A 13 -9.71 -14.18 -5.67
CA GLU A 13 -10.51 -14.62 -6.81
C GLU A 13 -11.98 -14.23 -6.71
N ASP A 14 -12.53 -14.07 -5.50
CA ASP A 14 -13.93 -13.71 -5.24
C ASP A 14 -14.22 -12.22 -5.47
N TYR A 15 -13.19 -11.40 -5.73
CA TYR A 15 -13.32 -9.95 -5.87
C TYR A 15 -12.78 -9.46 -7.21
N ASP A 16 -13.38 -8.40 -7.77
CA ASP A 16 -12.89 -7.77 -9.01
C ASP A 16 -11.66 -6.89 -8.76
N ALA A 17 -11.49 -6.39 -7.53
CA ALA A 17 -10.31 -5.65 -7.09
C ALA A 17 -10.07 -5.82 -5.59
N VAL A 18 -8.84 -5.47 -5.18
CA VAL A 18 -8.43 -5.43 -3.79
C VAL A 18 -8.00 -4.00 -3.43
N TYR A 19 -8.50 -3.48 -2.30
CA TYR A 19 -8.21 -2.12 -1.84
C TYR A 19 -7.73 -2.13 -0.38
N PHE A 20 -6.50 -1.67 -0.16
CA PHE A 20 -5.89 -1.53 1.16
C PHE A 20 -5.88 -0.05 1.58
N PRO A 21 -6.76 0.37 2.52
CA PRO A 21 -6.79 1.72 3.06
C PRO A 21 -5.66 1.94 4.07
N GLY A 22 -5.19 3.19 4.19
CA GLY A 22 -4.13 3.55 5.15
C GLY A 22 -4.64 4.01 6.51
N GLY A 23 -3.98 5.03 7.08
CA GLY A 23 -3.97 5.32 8.52
C GLY A 23 -2.79 4.61 9.17
N HIS A 24 -2.31 5.00 10.35
CA HIS A 24 -1.05 4.45 10.90
C HIS A 24 -1.07 2.95 11.25
N GLY A 25 -2.24 2.33 11.44
CA GLY A 25 -2.39 0.93 11.84
C GLY A 25 -1.55 -0.10 11.09
N PRO A 26 -1.48 -0.09 9.73
CA PRO A 26 -0.66 -1.02 8.94
C PRO A 26 0.84 -1.02 9.28
N MET A 27 1.35 0.06 9.87
CA MET A 27 2.73 0.15 10.36
C MET A 27 2.95 -0.71 11.62
N GLU A 28 1.88 -1.07 12.32
CA GLU A 28 1.92 -1.86 13.55
C GLU A 28 1.71 -3.35 13.27
N ASP A 29 0.70 -3.70 12.47
CA ASP A 29 0.27 -5.08 12.28
C ASP A 29 0.55 -5.65 10.88
N LEU A 30 0.18 -4.94 9.81
CA LEU A 30 0.17 -5.51 8.47
C LEU A 30 1.56 -5.73 7.84
N TRP A 31 2.58 -4.99 8.27
CA TRP A 31 3.94 -5.10 7.71
C TRP A 31 4.62 -6.46 7.95
N THR A 32 4.12 -7.25 8.91
CA THR A 32 4.55 -8.64 9.19
C THR A 32 3.44 -9.67 9.02
N ASP A 33 2.23 -9.26 8.70
CA ASP A 33 1.09 -10.16 8.63
C ASP A 33 1.15 -11.04 7.37
N SER A 34 1.23 -12.35 7.57
CA SER A 34 1.36 -13.30 6.47
C SER A 34 0.12 -13.37 5.58
N ASP A 35 -1.07 -13.12 6.12
CA ASP A 35 -2.30 -13.12 5.33
C ASP A 35 -2.41 -11.87 4.47
N ALA A 36 -2.00 -10.70 4.98
CA ALA A 36 -1.85 -9.49 4.19
C ALA A 36 -0.84 -9.70 3.05
N GLY A 37 0.34 -10.26 3.35
CA GLY A 37 1.35 -10.60 2.35
C GLY A 37 0.84 -11.57 1.28
N ARG A 38 0.09 -12.61 1.68
CA ARG A 38 -0.57 -13.57 0.79
C ARG A 38 -1.57 -12.86 -0.14
N LEU A 39 -2.46 -12.05 0.42
CA LEU A 39 -3.49 -11.33 -0.35
C LEU A 39 -2.88 -10.36 -1.35
N LEU A 40 -1.88 -9.57 -0.94
CA LEU A 40 -1.17 -8.63 -1.81
C LEU A 40 -0.46 -9.34 -2.96
N THR A 41 0.27 -10.41 -2.65
CA THR A 41 0.99 -11.20 -3.66
C THR A 41 0.04 -11.83 -4.67
N ALA A 42 -1.06 -12.43 -4.19
CA ALA A 42 -2.06 -13.06 -5.04
C ALA A 42 -2.84 -12.02 -5.88
N ALA A 43 -3.20 -10.87 -5.29
CA ALA A 43 -3.86 -9.79 -6.00
C ALA A 43 -2.98 -9.25 -7.12
N LEU A 44 -1.69 -8.97 -6.84
CA LEU A 44 -0.74 -8.52 -7.84
C LEU A 44 -0.60 -9.53 -8.99
N ALA A 45 -0.41 -10.82 -8.66
CA ALA A 45 -0.23 -11.89 -9.65
C ALA A 45 -1.49 -12.15 -10.50
N SER A 46 -2.69 -11.87 -9.98
CA SER A 46 -3.95 -12.07 -10.71
C SER A 46 -4.13 -11.13 -11.91
N GLY A 47 -3.38 -10.03 -11.96
CA GLY A 47 -3.58 -8.97 -12.96
C GLY A 47 -4.81 -8.08 -12.69
N LYS A 48 -5.65 -8.42 -11.71
CA LYS A 48 -6.78 -7.57 -11.28
C LYS A 48 -6.27 -6.29 -10.61
N PRO A 49 -7.05 -5.20 -10.62
CA PRO A 49 -6.64 -3.95 -9.99
C PRO A 49 -6.39 -4.11 -8.47
N LEU A 50 -5.21 -3.70 -8.02
CA LEU A 50 -4.81 -3.65 -6.62
C LEU A 50 -4.54 -2.20 -6.24
N ALA A 51 -5.29 -1.67 -5.26
CA ALA A 51 -5.12 -0.31 -4.76
C ALA A 51 -4.58 -0.29 -3.33
N VAL A 52 -3.59 0.56 -3.06
CA VAL A 52 -2.93 0.69 -1.74
C VAL A 52 -2.64 2.17 -1.47
N VAL A 53 -3.03 2.74 -0.32
CA VAL A 53 -2.95 4.20 -0.10
C VAL A 53 -2.41 4.59 1.27
N CYS A 54 -1.73 5.74 1.34
CA CYS A 54 -1.22 6.34 2.57
C CYS A 54 -0.20 5.42 3.25
N HIS A 55 -0.45 4.95 4.48
CA HIS A 55 0.44 4.00 5.18
C HIS A 55 0.24 2.53 4.83
N ALA A 56 -0.84 2.19 4.11
CA ALA A 56 -1.11 0.81 3.74
C ALA A 56 0.02 0.09 2.96
N PRO A 57 0.87 0.79 2.18
CA PRO A 57 2.07 0.20 1.57
C PRO A 57 3.04 -0.44 2.58
N ALA A 58 2.93 -0.18 3.89
CA ALA A 58 3.62 -0.94 4.93
C ALA A 58 3.39 -2.46 4.80
N ALA A 59 2.18 -2.88 4.40
CA ALA A 59 1.84 -4.28 4.20
C ALA A 59 2.64 -4.95 3.06
N LEU A 60 3.24 -4.18 2.15
CA LEU A 60 4.13 -4.72 1.12
C LEU A 60 5.38 -5.37 1.72
N LEU A 61 5.81 -4.96 2.92
CA LEU A 61 6.97 -5.54 3.60
C LEU A 61 6.75 -7.03 3.95
N ALA A 62 5.50 -7.43 4.20
CA ALA A 62 5.13 -8.82 4.48
C ALA A 62 5.22 -9.75 3.26
N THR A 63 5.46 -9.20 2.07
CA THR A 63 5.52 -9.96 0.80
C THR A 63 6.92 -10.49 0.47
N ARG A 64 7.94 -10.14 1.28
CA ARG A 64 9.32 -10.57 1.06
C ARG A 64 9.43 -12.10 1.19
N VAL A 65 9.80 -12.77 0.10
CA VAL A 65 10.19 -14.19 0.10
C VAL A 65 11.68 -14.27 -0.18
N ARG A 66 12.45 -14.81 0.77
CA ARG A 66 13.93 -14.87 0.70
C ARG A 66 14.56 -13.49 0.44
N GLY A 67 13.98 -12.44 1.02
CA GLY A 67 14.47 -11.06 0.93
C GLY A 67 13.99 -10.26 -0.29
N VAL A 68 13.28 -10.88 -1.24
CA VAL A 68 12.79 -10.19 -2.45
C VAL A 68 11.27 -10.10 -2.41
N SER A 69 10.75 -8.90 -2.68
CA SER A 69 9.31 -8.67 -2.83
C SER A 69 8.89 -8.77 -4.30
N PRO A 70 7.68 -9.28 -4.61
CA PRO A 70 7.12 -9.22 -5.96
C PRO A 70 6.86 -7.78 -6.45
N PHE A 71 6.92 -6.80 -5.55
CA PHE A 71 6.80 -5.37 -5.86
C PHE A 71 8.13 -4.73 -6.25
N ALA A 72 9.27 -5.42 -6.15
CA ALA A 72 10.56 -4.86 -6.56
C ALA A 72 10.51 -4.41 -8.03
N GLY A 73 10.98 -3.18 -8.29
CA GLY A 73 10.92 -2.53 -9.60
C GLY A 73 9.53 -1.99 -10.00
N TYR A 74 8.51 -2.06 -9.14
CA TYR A 74 7.27 -1.29 -9.35
C TYR A 74 7.45 0.15 -8.95
N ARG A 75 6.82 1.06 -9.70
CA ARG A 75 6.64 2.45 -9.27
C ARG A 75 5.55 2.54 -8.22
N VAL A 76 5.91 3.09 -7.06
CA VAL A 76 5.02 3.15 -5.88
C VAL A 76 5.10 4.53 -5.25
N THR A 77 3.97 5.01 -4.74
CA THR A 77 3.92 6.13 -3.80
C THR A 77 3.27 5.70 -2.49
N ALA A 78 3.57 6.39 -1.41
CA ALA A 78 3.02 6.15 -0.07
C ALA A 78 3.17 7.42 0.77
N PHE A 79 2.69 7.38 2.01
CA PHE A 79 2.87 8.49 2.94
C PHE A 79 4.36 8.80 3.11
N THR A 80 4.72 10.07 2.94
CA THR A 80 6.12 10.48 2.83
C THR A 80 6.74 10.77 4.20
N ASN A 81 8.07 10.72 4.28
CA ASN A 81 8.79 11.10 5.50
C ASN A 81 8.49 12.53 5.93
N ASP A 82 8.31 13.45 4.97
CA ASP A 82 7.99 14.86 5.25
C ASP A 82 6.58 15.00 5.83
N GLU A 83 5.61 14.21 5.35
CA GLU A 83 4.26 14.16 5.91
C GLU A 83 4.26 13.52 7.32
N GLU A 84 5.10 12.52 7.56
CA GLU A 84 5.28 11.89 8.87
C GLU A 84 5.93 12.84 9.91
N ASP A 85 6.89 13.65 9.47
CA ASP A 85 7.51 14.68 10.31
C ASP A 85 6.51 15.81 10.62
N ALA A 86 5.73 16.23 9.62
CA ALA A 86 4.72 17.27 9.79
C ALA A 86 3.61 16.91 10.79
N VAL A 87 3.33 15.62 11.00
CA VAL A 87 2.41 15.14 12.05
C VAL A 87 3.10 14.87 13.39
N GLY A 88 4.42 15.11 13.48
CA GLY A 88 5.21 15.01 14.72
C GLY A 88 5.49 13.57 15.17
N LEU A 89 5.44 12.62 14.24
CA LEU A 89 5.61 11.19 14.51
C LEU A 89 6.91 10.62 13.96
N ALA A 90 7.54 11.24 12.95
CA ALA A 90 8.76 10.70 12.33
C ALA A 90 9.88 10.39 13.34
N SER A 91 10.19 11.32 14.24
CA SER A 91 11.22 11.14 15.27
C SER A 91 10.89 10.10 16.35
N LYS A 92 9.63 9.66 16.42
CA LYS A 92 9.13 8.65 17.37
C LYS A 92 8.87 7.30 16.72
N ALA A 93 8.80 7.26 15.39
CA ALA A 93 8.54 6.06 14.64
C ALA A 93 9.72 5.09 14.75
N ARG A 94 9.43 3.79 14.83
CA ARG A 94 10.47 2.75 14.84
C ARG A 94 11.26 2.70 13.53
N TRP A 95 10.58 3.04 12.45
CA TRP A 95 11.06 3.06 11.07
C TRP A 95 10.13 3.99 10.28
N LEU A 96 10.58 4.45 9.11
CA LEU A 96 9.80 5.33 8.25
C LEU A 96 9.39 4.59 6.97
N LEU A 97 8.13 4.77 6.57
CA LEU A 97 7.55 4.00 5.47
C LEU A 97 8.25 4.23 4.13
N GLU A 98 8.55 5.48 3.79
CA GLU A 98 9.20 5.82 2.52
C GLU A 98 10.58 5.16 2.42
N ASP A 99 11.33 5.06 3.52
CA ASP A 99 12.66 4.44 3.53
C ASP A 99 12.57 2.92 3.40
N GLU A 100 11.68 2.26 4.17
CA GLU A 100 11.47 0.82 4.07
C GLU A 100 10.99 0.38 2.68
N LEU A 101 10.19 1.20 2.00
CA LEU A 101 9.76 0.93 0.62
C LEU A 101 10.94 1.05 -0.36
N LYS A 102 11.80 2.04 -0.22
CA LYS A 102 13.03 2.13 -1.04
C LYS A 102 13.92 0.91 -0.81
N GLU A 103 14.06 0.44 0.42
CA GLU A 103 14.79 -0.79 0.76
C GLU A 103 14.10 -2.07 0.26
N LEU A 104 12.76 -2.06 0.15
CA LEU A 104 11.99 -3.13 -0.50
C LEU A 104 12.31 -3.26 -2.01
N GLY A 105 12.95 -2.25 -2.59
CA GLY A 105 13.37 -2.24 -4.00
C GLY A 105 12.30 -1.69 -4.94
N VAL A 106 11.31 -0.94 -4.45
CA VAL A 106 10.36 -0.21 -5.32
C VAL A 106 11.00 1.07 -5.87
N GLU A 107 10.52 1.52 -7.03
CA GLU A 107 10.82 2.85 -7.55
C GLU A 107 9.90 3.88 -6.87
N PHE A 108 10.30 4.37 -5.71
CA PHE A 108 9.49 5.30 -4.93
C PHE A 108 9.39 6.68 -5.60
N THR A 109 8.17 7.18 -5.79
CA THR A 109 7.92 8.55 -6.26
C THR A 109 6.92 9.27 -5.36
N ARG A 110 7.04 10.59 -5.25
CA ARG A 110 6.17 11.43 -4.41
C ARG A 110 5.85 12.76 -5.07
N GLY A 111 4.70 13.31 -4.73
CA GLY A 111 4.25 14.66 -5.10
C GLY A 111 4.45 15.65 -3.96
N GLU A 112 3.77 16.80 -4.08
CA GLU A 112 3.74 17.81 -3.03
C GLU A 112 3.04 17.27 -1.77
N MET A 113 3.57 17.65 -0.60
CA MET A 113 3.02 17.32 0.72
C MET A 113 1.52 17.64 0.81
N TRP A 114 0.71 16.71 1.30
CA TRP A 114 -0.75 16.83 1.48
C TRP A 114 -1.58 17.02 0.20
N LYS A 115 -0.96 17.06 -0.99
CA LYS A 115 -1.70 17.11 -2.25
C LYS A 115 -2.04 15.70 -2.72
N PRO A 116 -3.14 15.54 -3.47
CA PRO A 116 -3.40 14.28 -4.16
C PRO A 116 -2.25 13.94 -5.10
N TYR A 117 -1.65 12.78 -4.86
CA TYR A 117 -0.65 12.17 -5.74
C TYR A 117 -0.90 10.67 -5.81
N THR A 118 -1.01 10.16 -7.03
CA THR A 118 -1.32 8.77 -7.35
C THR A 118 -0.36 8.24 -8.40
N VAL A 119 0.06 6.99 -8.26
CA VAL A 119 0.90 6.29 -9.22
C VAL A 119 0.19 5.03 -9.66
N VAL A 120 0.16 4.80 -10.98
CA VAL A 120 -0.33 3.57 -11.57
C VAL A 120 0.83 2.92 -12.32
N ASP A 121 1.12 1.67 -11.98
CA ASP A 121 2.10 0.83 -12.67
C ASP A 121 1.49 -0.57 -12.85
N ARG A 122 1.25 -0.95 -14.11
CA ARG A 122 0.53 -2.18 -14.48
C ARG A 122 -0.83 -2.23 -13.77
N ASN A 123 -1.07 -3.24 -12.93
CA ASN A 123 -2.31 -3.41 -12.17
C ASN A 123 -2.21 -2.87 -10.73
N LEU A 124 -1.09 -2.23 -10.35
CA LEU A 124 -0.91 -1.62 -9.04
C LEU A 124 -1.23 -0.12 -9.07
N TYR A 125 -2.12 0.28 -8.19
CA TYR A 125 -2.60 1.65 -7.99
C TYR A 125 -2.16 2.09 -6.59
N THR A 126 -1.32 3.11 -6.48
CA THR A 126 -0.86 3.62 -5.19
C THR A 126 -1.20 5.08 -5.01
N GLY A 127 -1.51 5.49 -3.77
CA GLY A 127 -1.83 6.87 -3.41
C GLY A 127 -1.02 7.35 -2.21
N GLN A 128 -0.49 8.56 -2.30
CA GLN A 128 0.44 9.10 -1.30
C GLN A 128 -0.19 9.28 0.08
N ASN A 129 -1.35 9.93 0.17
CA ASN A 129 -1.89 10.41 1.44
C ASN A 129 -3.44 10.35 1.43
N PRO A 130 -4.13 10.77 2.51
CA PRO A 130 -5.59 10.75 2.54
C PRO A 130 -6.24 11.56 1.40
N ALA A 131 -5.61 12.65 0.94
CA ALA A 131 -6.12 13.45 -0.17
C ALA A 131 -6.07 12.70 -1.51
N SER A 132 -5.19 11.70 -1.65
CA SER A 132 -5.11 10.83 -2.82
C SER A 132 -6.24 9.80 -2.90
N ALA A 133 -6.93 9.48 -1.80
CA ALA A 133 -7.85 8.34 -1.73
C ALA A 133 -9.00 8.42 -2.75
N ALA A 134 -9.61 9.60 -2.90
CA ALA A 134 -10.73 9.80 -3.84
C ALA A 134 -10.28 9.72 -5.31
N ALA A 135 -9.12 10.32 -5.64
CA ALA A 135 -8.53 10.23 -6.97
C ALA A 135 -8.16 8.79 -7.32
N LEU A 136 -7.58 8.05 -6.37
CA LEU A 136 -7.22 6.64 -6.53
C LEU A 136 -8.45 5.77 -6.79
N ALA A 137 -9.51 5.92 -5.97
CA ALA A 137 -10.76 5.20 -6.16
C ALA A 137 -11.40 5.50 -7.52
N THR A 138 -11.34 6.76 -7.97
CA THR A 138 -11.86 7.17 -9.29
C THR A 138 -11.09 6.52 -10.44
N GLN A 139 -9.77 6.35 -10.31
CA GLN A 139 -8.96 5.64 -11.31
C GLN A 139 -9.28 4.14 -11.31
N LEU A 140 -9.42 3.53 -10.13
CA LEU A 140 -9.75 2.11 -9.99
C LEU A 140 -11.10 1.78 -10.63
N LEU A 141 -12.13 2.60 -10.40
CA LEU A 141 -13.47 2.41 -10.97
C LEU A 141 -13.53 2.50 -12.51
N LYS A 142 -12.51 3.04 -13.18
CA LYS A 142 -12.48 3.10 -14.65
C LYS A 142 -12.05 1.79 -15.32
N VAL A 143 -11.51 0.87 -14.54
CA VAL A 143 -10.94 -0.40 -15.02
C VAL A 143 -11.64 -1.62 -14.43
N LEU A 144 -12.72 -1.40 -13.68
CA LEU A 144 -13.66 -2.42 -13.20
C LEU A 144 -14.85 -2.49 -14.15
#